data_AF-F9YV52-F1
#
_entry.id   AF-F9YV52-F1
#
_cell.length_a   1.000
_cell.length_b   1.000
_cell.length_c   1.000
_cell.angle_alpha   90.00
_cell.angle_beta   90.00
_cell.angle_gamma   90.00
#
_symmetry.space_group_name_H-M   'P 1'
#
loop_
_entity.id
_entity.type
_entity.pdbx_description
1 polymer ?
#
loop_
_entity_poly.entity_id
_entity_poly.type
_entity_poly.pdbx_seq_one_letter_code
_entity_poly.pdbx_strand_id
1 'polypeptide(L)'
;MDDDTDGDDFLIYTYTGHIEALQKHVVFVSSFSTEGYILFDKRNGKRKEFSGFPHLSPDKKQMVSLSPLIHELISNIEFFEVDENKEIRGTYSLWFKNWKPYFYMVEGLFWATDEYFYMPVNHKAVYWDYKSGDYNTESCQYIRIKKK
;
A
#
# COMPACT_ATOMS: atom_id res chain seq x y z
N MET A 1 16.86 11.58 35.27
CA MET A 1 17.90 11.16 34.33
C MET A 1 17.16 10.31 33.33
N ASP A 2 17.00 10.85 32.12
CA ASP A 2 16.56 10.06 30.98
C ASP A 2 17.61 8.97 30.75
N ASP A 3 17.14 7.74 30.63
CA ASP A 3 17.97 6.64 30.18
C ASP A 3 17.87 6.60 28.66
N ASP A 4 18.79 7.30 27.98
CA ASP A 4 18.90 7.36 26.51
C ASP A 4 19.39 6.00 25.91
N THR A 5 19.05 4.86 26.53
CA THR A 5 19.51 3.53 26.09
C THR A 5 18.41 2.52 25.77
N ASP A 6 17.17 2.94 25.60
CA ASP A 6 16.19 2.16 24.84
C ASP A 6 16.42 2.43 23.34
N GLY A 7 16.77 1.38 22.59
CA GLY A 7 17.13 1.43 21.15
C GLY A 7 15.96 1.78 20.22
N ASP A 8 15.31 2.92 20.46
CA ASP A 8 13.91 3.15 20.08
C ASP A 8 13.68 3.87 18.75
N ASP A 9 14.68 4.15 17.92
CA ASP A 9 14.43 4.71 16.58
C ASP A 9 15.48 4.30 15.54
N PHE A 10 15.65 3.00 15.29
CA PHE A 10 16.36 2.55 14.08
C PHE A 10 15.37 2.25 12.95
N LEU A 11 15.62 2.87 11.80
CA LEU A 11 14.92 2.55 10.55
C LEU A 11 15.68 1.44 9.82
N ILE A 12 15.01 0.33 9.56
CA ILE A 12 15.51 -0.74 8.70
C ILE A 12 15.12 -0.42 7.27
N TYR A 13 16.10 -0.46 6.36
CA TYR A 13 15.90 -0.31 4.92
C TYR A 13 16.19 -1.64 4.24
N THR A 14 15.17 -2.23 3.63
CA THR A 14 15.28 -3.52 2.92
C THR A 14 15.07 -3.30 1.43
N TYR A 15 16.06 -3.61 0.61
CA TYR A 15 15.88 -3.60 -0.84
C TYR A 15 14.96 -4.75 -1.27
N THR A 16 13.82 -4.44 -1.88
CA THR A 16 12.80 -5.45 -2.25
C THR A 16 12.69 -5.68 -3.75
N GLY A 17 13.32 -4.84 -4.57
CA GLY A 17 13.39 -5.07 -6.02
C GLY A 17 13.37 -3.79 -6.84
N HIS A 18 12.86 -3.89 -8.06
CA HIS A 18 12.75 -2.74 -8.96
C HIS A 18 11.50 -2.82 -9.83
N ILE A 19 10.94 -1.66 -10.16
CA ILE A 19 9.84 -1.53 -11.13
C ILE A 19 10.45 -1.02 -12.43
N GLU A 20 10.71 -1.95 -13.35
CA GLU A 20 11.48 -1.64 -14.57
C GLU A 20 10.77 -0.62 -15.47
N ALA A 21 9.44 -0.70 -15.56
CA ALA A 21 8.63 0.28 -16.28
C ALA A 21 8.87 1.73 -15.82
N LEU A 22 9.13 1.92 -14.53
CA LEU A 22 9.32 3.23 -13.91
C LEU A 22 10.79 3.61 -13.72
N GLN A 23 11.72 2.69 -14.00
CA GLN A 23 13.15 2.85 -13.71
C GLN A 23 13.40 3.25 -12.25
N LYS A 24 12.72 2.55 -11.32
CA LYS A 24 12.79 2.82 -9.88
C LYS A 24 13.16 1.58 -9.09
N HIS A 25 14.04 1.74 -8.11
CA HIS A 25 14.30 0.74 -7.06
C HIS A 25 13.22 0.83 -5.99
N VAL A 26 12.83 -0.32 -5.44
CA VAL A 26 11.87 -0.42 -4.34
C VAL A 26 12.64 -0.77 -3.06
N VAL A 27 12.43 0.03 -2.03
CA VAL A 27 12.97 -0.19 -0.69
C VAL A 27 11.81 -0.21 0.29
N PHE A 28 11.66 -1.30 1.03
CA PHE A 28 10.77 -1.34 2.18
C PHE A 28 11.47 -0.71 3.38
N VAL A 29 10.74 0.11 4.13
CA VAL A 29 11.24 0.79 5.33
C VAL A 29 10.35 0.42 6.49
N SER A 30 10.97 0.01 7.60
CA SER A 30 10.26 -0.37 8.81
C SER A 30 11.00 0.07 10.07
N SER A 31 10.25 0.46 11.10
CA SER A 31 10.66 0.62 12.49
C SER A 31 9.57 0.04 13.39
N PHE A 32 9.68 0.22 14.71
CA PHE A 32 8.63 -0.17 15.65
C PHE A 32 7.29 0.52 15.38
N SER A 33 7.31 1.77 14.90
CA SER A 33 6.12 2.63 14.75
C SER A 33 5.76 2.96 13.30
N THR A 34 6.63 2.63 12.34
CA THR A 34 6.49 3.04 10.95
C THR A 34 6.76 1.87 10.02
N GLU A 35 5.90 1.70 9.01
CA GLU A 35 6.16 0.83 7.87
C GLU A 35 5.78 1.56 6.58
N GLY A 36 6.49 1.27 5.49
CA GLY A 36 6.19 1.88 4.19
C GLY A 36 7.20 1.50 3.12
N TYR A 37 7.07 2.12 1.96
CA TYR A 37 7.93 1.87 0.81
C TYR A 37 8.49 3.18 0.26
N ILE A 38 9.73 3.12 -0.21
CA ILE A 38 10.39 4.21 -0.91
C ILE A 38 10.77 3.74 -2.31
N LEU A 39 10.35 4.51 -3.32
CA LEU A 39 10.83 4.36 -4.67
C LEU A 39 11.96 5.34 -4.96
N PHE A 40 13.12 4.84 -5.36
CA PHE A 40 14.28 5.65 -5.77
C PHE A 40 14.45 5.59 -7.29
N ASP A 41 14.47 6.75 -7.95
CA ASP A 41 14.74 6.84 -9.40
C ASP A 41 16.19 6.46 -9.70
N LYS A 42 16.38 5.48 -10.59
CA LYS A 42 17.70 4.95 -10.97
C LYS A 42 18.63 6.02 -11.57
N ARG A 43 18.08 7.09 -12.15
CA ARG A 43 18.82 8.09 -12.94
C ARG A 43 19.37 9.23 -12.09
N ASN A 44 18.61 9.65 -11.07
CA ASN A 44 18.90 10.86 -10.30
C ASN A 44 18.78 10.69 -8.79
N GLY A 45 18.41 9.51 -8.30
CA GLY A 45 18.28 9.22 -6.87
C GLY A 45 17.10 9.90 -6.18
N LYS A 46 16.23 10.61 -6.92
CA LYS A 46 15.00 11.18 -6.34
C LYS A 46 14.16 10.09 -5.72
N ARG A 47 13.66 10.35 -4.52
CA ARG A 47 12.85 9.42 -3.75
C ARG A 47 11.39 9.84 -3.69
N LYS A 48 10.49 8.85 -3.65
CA LYS A 48 9.07 9.04 -3.38
C LYS A 48 8.62 7.99 -2.36
N GLU A 49 7.98 8.44 -1.30
CA GLU A 49 7.54 7.60 -0.18
C GLU A 49 6.06 7.21 -0.37
N PHE A 50 5.73 6.01 0.10
CA PHE A 50 4.41 5.38 0.02
C PHE A 50 4.10 4.68 1.35
N SER A 51 2.85 4.81 1.78
CA SER A 51 2.33 4.19 3.00
C SER A 51 2.21 2.66 2.92
N GLY A 52 2.10 2.10 1.71
CA GLY A 52 2.17 0.67 1.47
C GLY A 52 2.77 0.37 0.10
N PHE A 53 2.69 -0.90 -0.33
CA PHE A 53 3.32 -1.31 -1.58
C PHE A 53 2.65 -0.60 -2.77
N PRO A 54 3.41 0.08 -3.65
CA PRO A 54 2.83 0.82 -4.75
C PRO A 54 2.59 -0.09 -5.97
N HIS A 55 1.32 -0.37 -6.30
CA HIS A 55 0.91 -1.21 -7.41
C HIS A 55 0.71 -0.41 -8.70
N LEU A 56 1.52 -0.70 -9.73
CA LEU A 56 1.43 -0.09 -11.05
C LEU A 56 0.33 -0.76 -11.91
N SER A 57 -0.46 0.05 -12.59
CA SER A 57 -1.44 -0.39 -13.59
C SER A 57 -0.79 -0.98 -14.84
N PRO A 58 -1.48 -1.86 -15.59
CA PRO A 58 -0.94 -2.49 -16.80
C PRO A 58 -0.51 -1.51 -17.89
N ASP A 59 -1.22 -0.39 -18.03
CA ASP A 59 -0.91 0.67 -18.99
C ASP A 59 0.24 1.59 -18.53
N LYS A 60 0.72 1.39 -17.29
CA LYS A 60 1.82 2.08 -16.61
C LYS A 60 1.54 3.56 -16.35
N LYS A 61 0.29 4.01 -16.41
CA LYS A 61 -0.09 5.42 -16.22
C LYS A 61 -0.64 5.72 -14.83
N GLN A 62 -0.99 4.70 -14.06
CA GLN A 62 -1.62 4.84 -12.75
C GLN A 62 -0.97 3.94 -11.73
N MET A 63 -0.96 4.38 -10.47
CA MET A 63 -0.54 3.56 -9.35
C MET A 63 -1.52 3.70 -8.19
N VAL A 64 -1.58 2.66 -7.36
CA VAL A 64 -2.28 2.68 -6.08
C VAL A 64 -1.37 2.22 -4.96
N SER A 65 -1.47 2.87 -3.81
CA SER A 65 -0.83 2.45 -2.56
C SER A 65 -1.91 2.29 -1.51
N LEU A 66 -1.89 1.14 -0.83
CA LEU A 66 -2.80 0.86 0.28
C LEU A 66 -2.02 0.90 1.58
N SER A 67 -2.41 1.77 2.51
CA SER A 67 -1.73 1.83 3.81
C SER A 67 -2.21 0.71 4.73
N PRO A 68 -1.31 -0.07 5.33
CA PRO A 68 -1.63 -0.97 6.44
C PRO A 68 -1.72 -0.20 7.74
N LEU A 69 -2.71 0.68 7.89
CA LEU A 69 -3.03 1.19 9.23
C LEU A 69 -3.80 0.10 9.99
N ILE A 70 -3.04 -0.89 10.49
CA ILE A 70 -3.53 -2.09 11.18
C ILE A 70 -4.33 -1.73 12.43
N HIS A 71 -4.00 -0.61 13.08
CA HIS A 71 -4.62 -0.15 14.32
C HIS A 71 -5.73 0.90 14.13
N GLU A 72 -5.87 1.47 12.94
CA GLU A 72 -6.93 2.45 12.70
C GLU A 72 -8.24 1.80 12.28
N LEU A 73 -9.36 2.36 12.71
CA LEU A 73 -10.71 1.92 12.30
C LEU A 73 -11.04 2.28 10.84
N ILE A 74 -10.15 2.97 10.12
CA ILE A 74 -10.37 3.49 8.78
C ILE A 74 -9.28 2.97 7.85
N SER A 75 -9.67 2.54 6.65
CA SER A 75 -8.73 2.12 5.60
C SER A 75 -8.56 3.26 4.61
N ASN A 76 -7.33 3.54 4.16
CA ASN A 76 -7.08 4.50 3.09
C ASN A 76 -6.36 3.87 1.90
N ILE A 77 -6.75 4.29 0.71
CA ILE A 77 -6.05 4.01 -0.55
C ILE A 77 -5.67 5.34 -1.19
N GLU A 78 -4.46 5.41 -1.69
CA GLU A 78 -3.90 6.58 -2.35
C GLU A 78 -3.70 6.28 -3.84
N PHE A 79 -4.17 7.18 -4.70
CA PHE A 79 -4.06 7.06 -6.15
C PHE A 79 -3.02 8.03 -6.69
N PHE A 80 -2.26 7.56 -7.67
CA PHE A 80 -1.21 8.33 -8.32
C PHE A 80 -1.30 8.20 -9.84
N GLU A 81 -0.83 9.22 -10.53
CA GLU A 81 -0.56 9.20 -11.96
C GLU A 81 0.94 9.12 -12.22
N VAL A 82 1.28 8.44 -13.30
CA VAL A 82 2.63 8.31 -13.84
C VAL A 82 2.66 8.99 -15.19
N ASP A 83 3.52 9.99 -15.34
CA ASP A 83 3.71 10.67 -16.62
C ASP A 83 4.74 9.95 -17.52
N GLU A 84 4.89 10.45 -18.75
CA GLU A 84 5.83 9.92 -19.75
C GLU A 84 7.30 9.93 -19.27
N ASN A 85 7.64 10.83 -18.35
CA ASN A 85 8.97 10.94 -17.74
C ASN A 85 9.16 9.99 -16.55
N LYS A 86 8.13 9.18 -16.27
CA LYS A 86 8.03 8.24 -15.15
C LYS A 86 7.97 8.97 -13.79
N GLU A 87 7.57 10.23 -13.78
CA GLU A 87 7.34 10.97 -12.54
C GLU A 87 5.98 10.61 -11.96
N ILE A 88 5.92 10.46 -10.64
CA ILE A 88 4.74 9.97 -9.93
C ILE A 88 4.10 11.13 -9.18
N ARG A 89 2.83 11.43 -9.49
CA ARG A 89 2.07 12.53 -8.89
C ARG A 89 0.86 11.99 -8.14
N GLY A 90 0.66 12.43 -6.90
CA GLY A 90 -0.54 12.09 -6.13
C GLY A 90 -1.76 12.76 -6.77
N THR A 91 -2.89 12.06 -6.76
CA THR A 91 -4.15 12.57 -7.34
C THR A 91 -5.24 12.73 -6.28
N TYR A 92 -5.69 11.62 -5.70
CA TYR A 92 -6.71 11.60 -4.66
C TYR A 92 -6.54 10.39 -3.75
N SER A 93 -7.18 10.44 -2.59
CA SER A 93 -7.24 9.33 -1.64
C SER A 93 -8.69 9.01 -1.29
N LEU A 94 -9.00 7.73 -1.12
CA LEU A 94 -10.30 7.27 -0.67
C LEU A 94 -10.20 6.65 0.72
N TRP A 95 -11.21 6.91 1.55
CA TRP A 95 -11.28 6.46 2.93
C TRP A 95 -12.50 5.57 3.13
N PHE A 96 -12.30 4.39 3.71
CA PHE A 96 -13.36 3.40 3.96
C PHE A 96 -13.52 3.17 5.46
N LYS A 97 -14.72 3.49 5.99
CA LYS A 97 -15.04 3.31 7.42
C LYS A 97 -15.51 1.90 7.78
N ASN A 98 -16.14 1.21 6.84
CA ASN A 98 -16.81 -0.07 7.09
C ASN A 98 -16.18 -1.24 6.34
N TRP A 99 -15.34 -0.95 5.35
CA TRP A 99 -14.70 -1.95 4.51
C TRP A 99 -13.21 -1.96 4.80
N LYS A 100 -12.71 -3.11 5.24
CA LYS A 100 -11.33 -3.34 5.60
C LYS A 100 -10.66 -4.17 4.51
N PRO A 101 -9.60 -3.66 3.87
CA PRO A 101 -8.82 -4.45 2.95
C PRO A 101 -8.16 -5.59 3.71
N TYR A 102 -8.11 -6.76 3.09
CA TYR A 102 -7.38 -7.87 3.68
C TYR A 102 -5.90 -7.79 3.31
N PHE A 103 -5.11 -7.25 4.23
CA PHE A 103 -3.72 -6.84 3.97
C PHE A 103 -2.78 -8.00 3.62
N TYR A 104 -2.99 -9.18 4.19
CA TYR A 104 -2.17 -10.37 3.90
C TYR A 104 -2.40 -10.93 2.49
N MET A 105 -3.42 -10.46 1.76
CA MET A 105 -3.62 -10.73 0.34
C MET A 105 -3.24 -9.53 -0.53
N VAL A 106 -1.98 -9.08 -0.44
CA VAL A 106 -1.38 -8.28 -1.54
C VAL A 106 -1.58 -8.99 -2.89
N GLU A 107 -1.66 -10.33 -2.87
CA GLU A 107 -1.98 -11.20 -4.01
C GLU A 107 -3.39 -11.00 -4.60
N GLY A 108 -4.34 -10.44 -3.84
CA GLY A 108 -5.70 -10.20 -4.30
C GLY A 108 -5.93 -8.80 -4.90
N LEU A 109 -4.95 -7.91 -4.84
CA LEU A 109 -5.02 -6.56 -5.41
C LEU A 109 -4.66 -6.62 -6.89
N PHE A 110 -5.59 -6.26 -7.78
CA PHE A 110 -5.29 -6.28 -9.21
C PHE A 110 -6.04 -5.21 -9.99
N TRP A 111 -5.39 -4.79 -11.07
CA TRP A 111 -6.02 -4.06 -12.15
C TRP A 111 -6.61 -5.07 -13.13
N ALA A 112 -7.91 -5.00 -13.36
CA ALA A 112 -8.58 -5.87 -14.30
C ALA A 112 -8.56 -5.28 -15.72
N THR A 113 -8.91 -6.12 -16.69
CA THR A 113 -8.99 -5.75 -18.13
C THR A 113 -10.12 -4.77 -18.43
N ASP A 114 -11.04 -4.54 -17.48
CA ASP A 114 -12.13 -3.58 -17.60
C ASP A 114 -11.73 -2.15 -17.21
N GLU A 115 -10.45 -1.92 -16.91
CA GLU A 115 -9.85 -0.65 -16.45
C GLU A 115 -10.20 -0.25 -15.01
N TYR A 116 -10.69 -1.18 -14.19
CA TYR A 116 -10.96 -0.94 -12.77
C TYR A 116 -9.89 -1.58 -11.90
N PHE A 117 -9.69 -0.99 -10.73
CA PHE A 117 -8.92 -1.60 -9.66
C PHE A 117 -9.84 -2.40 -8.74
N TYR A 118 -9.43 -3.63 -8.42
CA TYR A 118 -10.15 -4.54 -7.54
C TYR A 118 -9.35 -4.77 -6.27
N MET A 119 -10.03 -4.67 -5.13
CA MET A 119 -9.45 -4.84 -3.82
C MET A 119 -10.31 -5.77 -2.96
N PRO A 120 -9.75 -6.84 -2.39
CA PRO A 120 -10.46 -7.73 -1.49
C PRO A 120 -10.72 -6.99 -0.17
N VAL A 121 -11.94 -7.06 0.32
CA VAL A 121 -12.37 -6.44 1.57
C VAL A 121 -13.31 -7.34 2.35
N ASN A 122 -13.30 -7.15 3.66
CA ASN A 122 -14.37 -7.60 4.55
C ASN A 122 -15.08 -6.42 5.18
N HIS A 123 -16.35 -6.61 5.55
CA HIS A 123 -17.02 -5.65 6.42
C HIS A 123 -16.38 -5.70 7.81
N LYS A 124 -16.19 -4.54 8.46
CA LYS A 124 -15.50 -4.43 9.76
C LYS A 124 -16.09 -5.33 10.85
N ALA A 125 -17.39 -5.64 10.78
CA ALA A 125 -18.09 -6.49 11.74
C ALA A 125 -17.66 -7.96 11.71
N VAL A 126 -17.05 -8.39 10.60
CA VAL A 126 -16.63 -9.78 10.38
C VAL A 126 -15.17 -9.87 9.93
N TYR A 127 -14.43 -8.76 9.93
CA TYR A 127 -13.04 -8.70 9.46
C TYR A 127 -12.08 -9.54 10.32
N TRP A 128 -12.25 -9.47 11.65
CA TRP A 128 -11.51 -10.26 12.62
C TRP A 128 -12.44 -11.30 13.26
N ASP A 129 -12.07 -12.57 13.20
CA ASP A 129 -12.77 -13.63 13.90
C ASP A 129 -12.12 -13.87 15.27
N TYR A 130 -12.80 -13.40 16.31
CA TYR A 130 -12.35 -13.58 17.70
C TYR A 130 -12.31 -15.03 18.16
N LYS A 131 -12.99 -15.97 17.46
CA LYS A 131 -12.97 -17.38 17.83
C LYS A 131 -11.69 -18.07 17.35
N SER A 132 -11.29 -17.83 16.11
CA SER A 132 -10.04 -18.35 15.56
C SER A 132 -8.81 -17.53 15.99
N GLY A 133 -9.00 -16.25 16.34
CA GLY A 133 -7.90 -15.34 16.60
C GLY A 133 -7.16 -14.94 15.32
N ASP A 134 -7.87 -14.96 14.19
CA ASP A 134 -7.33 -14.62 12.87
C ASP A 134 -8.37 -13.82 12.07
N TYR A 135 -7.98 -13.31 10.91
CA TYR A 135 -8.85 -12.62 9.98
C TYR A 135 -9.80 -13.59 9.27
N ASN A 136 -11.00 -13.10 8.95
CA ASN A 136 -11.96 -13.89 8.18
C ASN A 136 -11.55 -13.98 6.71
N THR A 137 -11.13 -15.17 6.27
CA THR A 137 -10.78 -15.44 4.87
C THR A 137 -11.93 -16.03 4.05
N GLU A 138 -13.02 -16.45 4.70
CA GLU A 138 -14.15 -17.13 4.06
C GLU A 138 -15.16 -16.16 3.43
N SER A 139 -15.27 -14.94 3.97
CA SER A 139 -16.28 -13.94 3.56
C SER A 139 -15.72 -12.75 2.78
N CYS A 140 -14.73 -12.99 1.91
CA CYS A 140 -14.11 -11.93 1.12
C CYS A 140 -15.01 -11.42 -0.02
N GLN A 141 -15.20 -10.10 -0.06
CA GLN A 141 -15.84 -9.38 -1.16
C GLN A 141 -14.81 -8.53 -1.89
N TYR A 142 -15.17 -7.97 -3.05
CA TYR A 142 -14.31 -7.01 -3.75
C TYR A 142 -14.96 -5.64 -3.82
N ILE A 143 -14.17 -4.60 -3.55
CA ILE A 143 -14.50 -3.24 -4.02
C ILE A 143 -13.87 -3.08 -5.39
N ARG A 144 -14.70 -2.65 -6.34
CA ARG A 144 -14.33 -2.27 -7.70
C ARG A 144 -14.28 -0.74 -7.78
N ILE A 145 -13.12 -0.16 -8.09
CA ILE A 145 -12.91 1.29 -8.13
C ILE A 145 -12.65 1.73 -9.56
N LYS A 146 -13.49 2.63 -10.09
CA LYS A 146 -13.22 3.33 -11.33
C LYS A 146 -12.52 4.63 -11.04
N LYS A 147 -11.53 4.96 -11.85
CA LYS A 147 -11.08 6.35 -11.98
C LYS A 147 -12.20 7.20 -12.61
N LYS A 148 -12.41 8.41 -12.07
CA LYS A 148 -13.25 9.44 -12.70
C LYS A 148 -12.47 10.21 -13.76
#